data_AF-A0A7W9M0R2-F1
#
_entry.id   AF-A0A7W9M0R2-F1
#
_cell.length_a   1.000
_cell.length_b   1.000
_cell.length_c   1.000
_cell.angle_alpha   90.00
_cell.angle_beta   90.00
_cell.angle_gamma   90.00
#
_symmetry.space_group_name_H-M   'P 1'
#
loop_
_entity.id
_entity.type
_entity.pdbx_description
1 polymer ?
#
loop_
_entity_poly.entity_id
_entity_poly.type
_entity_poly.pdbx_seq_one_letter_code
_entity_poly.pdbx_strand_id
1 'polypeptide(L)'
;MNTRLTPQEREQLYSLIREKLELSGEECPEEIENSTMVRELPGVDSMKLFRLLGAIELGFQVNLGFEAIPQVETVEDIERLICESREQYAARAS
;
A
#
# COMPACT_ATOMS: atom_id res chain seq x y z
N MET A 1 16.34 -11.05 3.20
CA MET A 1 15.24 -10.37 2.52
C MET A 1 14.10 -10.27 3.49
N ASN A 2 13.76 -9.06 3.91
CA ASN A 2 12.60 -8.82 4.77
C ASN A 2 11.43 -8.52 3.83
N THR A 3 10.72 -9.57 3.43
CA THR A 3 9.60 -9.47 2.49
C THR A 3 8.29 -9.12 3.19
N ARG A 4 8.34 -8.76 4.48
CA ARG A 4 7.17 -8.52 5.30
C ARG A 4 7.35 -7.29 6.17
N LEU A 5 6.28 -6.52 6.27
CA LEU A 5 6.13 -5.44 7.24
C LEU A 5 5.96 -6.03 8.65
N THR A 6 6.41 -5.26 9.64
CA THR A 6 6.08 -5.54 11.04
C THR A 6 4.57 -5.41 11.29
N PRO A 7 4.00 -6.01 12.35
CA PRO A 7 2.58 -5.88 12.65
C PRO A 7 2.11 -4.42 12.74
N GLN A 8 2.90 -3.55 13.37
CA GLN A 8 2.61 -2.12 13.49
C GLN A 8 2.59 -1.42 12.13
N GLU A 9 3.54 -1.72 11.26
CA GLU A 9 3.60 -1.18 9.91
C GLU A 9 2.42 -1.69 9.06
N ARG A 10 1.99 -2.93 9.26
CA ARG A 10 0.81 -3.48 8.57
C ARG A 10 -0.47 -2.77 9.02
N GLU A 11 -0.64 -2.51 10.32
CA GLU A 11 -1.74 -1.70 10.83
C GLU A 11 -1.73 -0.28 10.24
N GLN A 12 -0.55 0.34 10.12
CA GLN A 12 -0.38 1.64 9.46
C GLN A 12 -0.80 1.58 7.99
N LEU A 13 -0.38 0.55 7.25
CA LEU A 13 -0.78 0.35 5.86
C LEU A 13 -2.30 0.25 5.73
N TYR A 14 -2.94 -0.57 6.57
CA TYR A 14 -4.39 -0.73 6.55
C TYR A 14 -5.13 0.57 6.89
N SER A 15 -4.58 1.36 7.82
CA SER A 15 -5.13 2.68 8.15
C SER A 15 -5.09 3.63 6.95
N LEU A 16 -3.95 3.69 6.23
CA LEU A 16 -3.80 4.50 5.02
C LEU A 16 -4.74 4.06 3.90
N ILE A 17 -4.94 2.75 3.71
CA ILE A 17 -5.88 2.21 2.73
C ILE A 17 -7.29 2.71 3.03
N ARG A 18 -7.75 2.58 4.29
CA ARG A 18 -9.08 3.08 4.70
C ARG A 18 -9.22 4.58 4.49
N GLU A 19 -8.22 5.35 4.91
CA GLU A 19 -8.25 6.81 4.83
C GLU A 19 -8.24 7.31 3.38
N LYS A 20 -7.30 6.83 2.56
CA LYS A 20 -7.04 7.40 1.23
C LYS A 20 -7.96 6.88 0.15
N LEU A 21 -8.53 5.69 0.33
CA LEU A 21 -9.58 5.19 -0.55
C LEU A 21 -10.98 5.66 -0.11
N GLU A 22 -11.06 6.40 1.01
CA GLU A 22 -12.31 6.93 1.57
C GLU A 22 -13.32 5.82 1.85
N LEU A 23 -12.82 4.64 2.27
CA LEU A 23 -13.66 3.49 2.59
C LEU A 23 -14.46 3.84 3.85
N SER A 24 -15.71 4.24 3.62
CA SER A 24 -16.62 4.72 4.65
C SER A 24 -18.04 4.28 4.31
N GLY A 25 -18.82 3.91 5.34
CA GLY A 25 -20.18 3.38 5.16
C GLY A 25 -20.24 1.86 5.04
N GLU A 26 -21.42 1.35 4.64
CA GLU A 26 -21.78 -0.08 4.66
C GLU A 26 -21.02 -0.95 3.63
N GLU A 27 -20.37 -0.32 2.64
CA GLU A 27 -19.62 -1.02 1.60
C GLU A 27 -18.13 -1.22 1.96
N CYS A 28 -17.66 -0.59 3.04
CA CYS A 28 -16.29 -0.82 3.51
C CYS A 28 -16.18 -2.25 4.08
N PRO A 29 -15.24 -3.08 3.61
CA PRO A 29 -15.01 -4.35 4.26
C PRO A 29 -14.64 -4.14 5.73
N GLU A 30 -15.25 -4.93 6.62
CA GLU A 30 -14.98 -4.89 8.06
C GLU A 30 -13.50 -5.14 8.35
N GLU A 31 -12.89 -6.05 7.57
CA GLU A 31 -11.49 -6.43 7.69
C GLU A 31 -10.77 -6.24 6.35
N ILE A 32 -9.56 -5.66 6.43
CA ILE A 32 -8.63 -5.56 5.31
C ILE A 32 -7.52 -6.57 5.57
N GLU A 33 -7.31 -7.46 4.62
CA GLU A 33 -6.33 -8.53 4.67
C GLU A 33 -5.33 -8.39 3.52
N ASN A 34 -4.23 -9.14 3.58
CA ASN A 34 -3.20 -9.17 2.54
C ASN A 34 -3.76 -9.52 1.15
N SER A 35 -4.73 -10.42 1.09
CA SER A 35 -5.39 -10.86 -0.15
C SER A 35 -6.46 -9.89 -0.67
N THR A 36 -6.82 -8.84 0.09
CA THR A 36 -7.85 -7.89 -0.32
C THR A 36 -7.44 -7.20 -1.62
N MET A 37 -8.31 -7.28 -2.64
CA MET A 37 -8.10 -6.65 -3.94
C MET A 37 -8.37 -5.16 -3.85
N VAL A 38 -7.29 -4.36 -3.81
CA VAL A 38 -7.34 -2.91 -3.58
C VAL A 38 -8.10 -2.20 -4.71
N ARG A 39 -7.99 -2.70 -5.95
CA ARG A 39 -8.65 -2.11 -7.13
C ARG A 39 -10.14 -2.42 -7.20
N GLU A 40 -10.59 -3.44 -6.50
CA GLU A 40 -12.00 -3.86 -6.46
C GLU A 40 -12.76 -3.24 -5.28
N LEU A 41 -12.05 -2.51 -4.41
CA LEU A 41 -12.68 -1.81 -3.31
C LEU A 41 -13.66 -0.74 -3.84
N PRO A 42 -14.79 -0.52 -3.15
CA PRO A 42 -15.82 0.39 -3.61
C PRO A 42 -15.29 1.81 -3.83
N GLY A 43 -15.65 2.37 -4.99
CA GLY A 43 -15.32 3.76 -5.32
C GLY A 43 -13.82 4.02 -5.52
N VAL A 44 -13.00 2.99 -5.71
CA VAL A 44 -11.57 3.14 -6.06
C VAL A 44 -11.41 3.49 -7.54
N ASP A 45 -10.63 4.53 -7.80
CA ASP A 45 -10.20 4.94 -9.13
C ASP A 45 -8.67 5.16 -9.17
N SER A 46 -8.14 5.47 -10.35
CA SER A 46 -6.70 5.71 -10.53
C SER A 46 -6.18 6.91 -9.73
N MET A 47 -7.01 7.92 -9.45
CA MET A 47 -6.62 9.08 -8.66
C MET A 47 -6.53 8.74 -7.17
N LYS A 48 -7.46 7.92 -6.65
CA LYS A 48 -7.41 7.41 -5.28
C LYS A 48 -6.23 6.46 -5.06
N LEU A 49 -5.95 5.57 -6.01
CA LEU A 49 -4.75 4.73 -5.98
C LEU A 49 -3.47 5.57 -5.97
N PHE A 50 -3.41 6.61 -6.80
CA PHE A 50 -2.27 7.52 -6.81
C PHE A 50 -2.09 8.24 -5.46
N ARG A 51 -3.18 8.74 -4.86
CA ARG A 51 -3.14 9.38 -3.52
C ARG A 51 -2.69 8.39 -2.43
N LEU A 52 -3.17 7.15 -2.49
CA LEU A 52 -2.77 6.09 -1.57
C LEU A 52 -1.26 5.83 -1.68
N LEU A 53 -0.74 5.67 -2.90
CA LEU A 53 0.69 5.45 -3.13
C LEU A 53 1.55 6.61 -2.63
N GLY A 54 1.17 7.85 -2.91
CA GLY A 54 1.90 9.01 -2.36
C GLY A 54 1.88 9.05 -0.83
N ALA A 55 0.79 8.63 -0.18
CA ALA A 55 0.72 8.53 1.28
C ALA A 55 1.61 7.41 1.84
N ILE A 56 1.69 6.27 1.13
CA ILE A 56 2.58 5.16 1.48
C ILE A 56 4.04 5.58 1.35
N GLU A 57 4.43 6.22 0.25
CA GLU A 57 5.80 6.71 0.04
C GLU A 57 6.27 7.60 1.20
N LEU A 58 5.42 8.54 1.63
CA LEU A 58 5.69 9.41 2.76
C LEU A 58 5.68 8.66 4.10
N GLY A 59 4.69 7.80 4.32
CA GLY A 59 4.49 7.09 5.59
C GLY A 59 5.53 6.01 5.88
N PHE A 60 6.11 5.40 4.84
CA PHE A 60 7.09 4.31 4.94
C PHE A 60 8.50 4.73 4.53
N GLN A 61 8.68 5.98 4.09
CA GLN A 61 9.92 6.56 3.58
C GLN A 61 10.51 5.75 2.41
N VAL A 62 9.68 5.45 1.42
CA VAL A 62 10.03 4.68 0.23
C VAL A 62 9.75 5.47 -1.05
N ASN A 63 10.35 5.05 -2.16
CA ASN A 63 10.05 5.57 -3.49
C ASN A 63 9.55 4.42 -4.35
N LEU A 64 8.27 4.47 -4.72
CA LEU A 64 7.56 3.45 -5.50
C LEU A 64 7.33 3.92 -6.94
N GLY A 65 7.17 5.23 -7.14
CA GLY A 65 6.99 5.83 -8.45
C GLY A 65 5.63 5.48 -9.11
N PHE A 66 5.44 6.00 -10.33
CA PHE A 66 4.21 5.77 -11.09
C PHE A 66 4.11 4.34 -11.64
N GLU A 67 5.24 3.65 -11.85
CA GLU A 67 5.25 2.25 -12.28
C GLU A 67 4.62 1.30 -11.27
N ALA A 68 4.45 1.71 -10.01
CA ALA A 68 3.79 0.91 -8.98
C ALA A 68 2.27 0.81 -9.18
N ILE A 69 1.63 1.82 -9.79
CA ILE A 69 0.16 1.85 -9.99
C ILE A 69 -0.38 0.58 -10.69
N PRO A 70 0.19 0.12 -11.82
CA PRO A 70 -0.27 -1.11 -12.44
C PRO A 70 0.02 -2.37 -11.63
N GLN A 71 1.01 -2.35 -10.73
CA GLN A 71 1.46 -3.52 -9.94
C GLN A 71 0.64 -3.73 -8.66
N VAL A 72 -0.15 -2.74 -8.24
CA VAL A 72 -0.96 -2.80 -7.03
C VAL A 72 -2.31 -3.43 -7.36
N GLU A 73 -2.41 -4.75 -7.15
CA GLU A 73 -3.68 -5.48 -7.23
C GLU A 73 -4.22 -5.75 -5.83
N THR A 74 -3.35 -6.23 -4.93
CA THR A 74 -3.68 -6.61 -3.56
C THR A 74 -2.93 -5.78 -2.52
N VAL A 75 -3.32 -5.90 -1.25
CA VAL A 75 -2.59 -5.27 -0.15
C VAL A 75 -1.19 -5.88 0.02
N GLU A 76 -1.05 -7.18 -0.24
CA GLU A 76 0.26 -7.87 -0.25
C GLU A 76 1.21 -7.29 -1.31
N ASP A 77 0.70 -6.89 -2.48
CA ASP A 77 1.54 -6.25 -3.50
C ASP A 77 2.11 -4.92 -3.00
N ILE A 78 1.33 -4.15 -2.24
CA ILE A 78 1.80 -2.90 -1.62
C ILE A 78 2.88 -3.21 -0.57
N GLU A 79 2.64 -4.18 0.31
CA GLU A 79 3.62 -4.62 1.32
C GLU A 79 4.93 -5.05 0.66
N ARG A 80 4.85 -5.84 -0.43
CA ARG A 80 6.02 -6.26 -1.20
C ARG A 80 6.78 -5.08 -1.79
N LEU A 81 6.09 -4.14 -2.42
CA LEU A 81 6.70 -2.95 -3.05
C LEU A 81 7.44 -2.07 -2.02
N ILE A 82 6.89 -1.91 -0.81
CA ILE A 82 7.56 -1.18 0.27
C ILE A 82 8.87 -1.88 0.66
N CYS A 83 8.81 -3.20 0.88
CA CYS A 83 9.98 -4.00 1.22
C CYS A 83 11.06 -3.95 0.14
N GLU A 84 10.69 -4.14 -1.13
CA GLU A 84 11.60 -4.10 -2.27
C GLU A 84 12.28 -2.74 -2.41
N SER A 85 11.53 -1.64 -2.26
CA SER A 85 12.08 -0.29 -2.31
C SER A 85 13.14 -0.08 -1.22
N ARG A 86 12.86 -0.50 0.03
CA ARG A 86 13.82 -0.40 1.15
C ARG A 86 15.09 -1.21 0.90
N GLU A 87 14.95 -2.41 0.35
CA GLU A 87 16.10 -3.25 0.01
C GLU A 87 16.97 -2.62 -1.08
N GLN A 88 16.37 -2.05 -2.12
CA GLN A 88 17.10 -1.33 -3.16
C GLN A 88 17.85 -0.11 -2.61
N TYR A 89 17.24 0.64 -1.69
CA TYR A 89 17.91 1.76 -1.01
C TYR A 89 19.08 1.28 -0.14
N ALA A 90 18.90 0.22 0.65
CA ALA A 90 19.96 -0.35 1.49
C ALA A 90 21.14 -0.86 0.65
N ALA A 91 20.86 -1.52 -0.48
CA ALA A 91 21.87 -2.02 -1.40
C ALA A 91 22.67 -0.89 -2.08
N ARG A 92 22.04 0.25 -2.36
CA ARG A 92 22.73 1.43 -2.94
C ARG A 92 23.59 2.21 -1.95
N ALA A 93 23.29 2.08 -0.65
CA ALA A 93 24.02 2.75 0.43
C ALA A 93 25.20 1.93 0.97
N SER A 94 25.37 0.69 0.50
CA SER A 94 26.46 -0.23 0.86
C SER A 94 27.58 -0.19 -0.17
#